data_AF-A0A7V8NI30-F1
#
_entry.id   AF-A0A7V8NI30-F1
#
_cell.length_a   1.000
_cell.length_b   1.000
_cell.length_c   1.000
_cell.angle_alpha   90.00
_cell.angle_beta   90.00
_cell.angle_gamma   90.00
#
_symmetry.space_group_name_H-M   'P 1'
#
loop_
_entity.id
_entity.type
_entity.pdbx_description
1 polymer ?
#
loop_
_entity_poly.entity_id
_entity_poly.type
_entity_poly.pdbx_seq_one_letter_code
_entity_poly.pdbx_strand_id
1 'polypeptide(L)'
;MPDELRVDASVSIPEDELRWRLPRDPAVGRADPGLGGFTTELRLDTTGCAGLDPARRQRVRERVAAFRRTGDVVLRNEDGVITVLVDWVIEPPRSLAVAREHLAEALREALAGS
;
A
#
# COMPACT_ATOMS: atom_id res chain seq x y z
N MET A 1 8.52 13.65 0.66
CA MET A 1 7.56 12.74 -0.02
C MET A 1 6.55 13.62 -0.75
N PRO A 2 5.98 13.21 -1.88
CA PRO A 2 4.89 13.96 -2.51
C PRO A 2 3.68 14.04 -1.56
N ASP A 3 2.95 15.15 -1.57
CA ASP A 3 1.79 15.43 -0.68
C ASP A 3 0.54 14.59 -0.98
N GLU A 4 0.57 13.76 -2.04
CA GLU A 4 -0.52 12.87 -2.41
C GLU A 4 -0.02 11.63 -3.16
N LEU A 5 -0.78 10.54 -3.08
CA LEU A 5 -0.59 9.35 -3.92
C LEU A 5 -1.51 9.46 -5.13
N ARG A 6 -0.91 9.70 -6.30
CA ARG A 6 -1.64 9.73 -7.56
C ARG A 6 -1.89 8.32 -8.07
N VAL A 7 -3.16 7.95 -8.19
CA VAL A 7 -3.59 6.66 -8.77
C VAL A 7 -3.72 6.82 -10.28
N ASP A 8 -4.48 7.82 -10.73
CA ASP A 8 -4.62 8.20 -12.14
C ASP A 8 -4.87 9.72 -12.32
N ALA A 9 -5.37 10.15 -13.48
CA ALA A 9 -5.66 11.56 -13.74
C ALA A 9 -6.81 12.13 -12.89
N SER A 10 -7.75 11.30 -12.45
CA SER A 10 -9.01 11.64 -11.77
C SER A 10 -9.10 11.11 -10.32
N VAL A 11 -8.10 10.36 -9.87
CA VAL A 11 -8.03 9.77 -8.52
C VAL A 11 -6.68 10.11 -7.90
N SER A 12 -6.72 10.84 -6.80
CA SER A 12 -5.60 11.02 -5.91
C SER A 12 -6.00 10.81 -4.46
N ILE A 13 -5.07 10.26 -3.68
CA ILE A 13 -5.26 9.94 -2.27
C ILE A 13 -4.41 10.93 -1.47
N PRO A 14 -5.01 11.73 -0.57
CA PRO A 14 -4.27 12.64 0.31
C PRO A 14 -3.23 11.89 1.17
N GLU A 15 -2.08 12.50 1.44
CA GLU A 15 -1.04 11.85 2.27
C GLU A 15 -1.52 11.55 3.69
N ASP A 16 -2.44 12.33 4.27
CA ASP A 16 -2.95 12.13 5.63
C ASP A 16 -3.83 10.87 5.78
N GLU A 17 -4.33 10.34 4.67
CA GLU A 17 -5.04 9.05 4.57
C GLU A 17 -4.05 7.87 4.52
N LEU A 18 -2.78 8.11 4.22
CA LEU A 18 -1.73 7.10 4.15
C LEU A 18 -1.08 6.90 5.53
N ARG A 19 -1.23 5.70 6.08
CA ARG A 19 -0.64 5.34 7.38
C ARG A 19 0.67 4.59 7.16
N TRP A 20 1.75 5.23 7.57
CA TRP A 20 3.10 4.69 7.48
C TRP A 20 3.57 4.08 8.79
N ARG A 21 4.17 2.90 8.73
CA ARG A 21 4.99 2.35 9.81
C ARG A 21 6.37 2.00 9.26
N LEU A 22 7.40 2.66 9.81
CA LEU A 22 8.79 2.48 9.42
C LEU A 22 9.51 1.56 10.41
N PRO A 23 10.56 0.82 9.97
CA PRO A 23 11.39 0.03 10.86
C PRO A 23 12.07 0.92 11.92
N ARG A 24 12.22 0.40 13.15
CA ARG A 24 12.73 1.18 14.30
C ARG A 24 14.25 1.31 14.37
N ASP A 25 15.03 0.51 13.64
CA ASP A 25 16.49 0.66 13.55
C ASP A 25 17.04 -0.24 12.42
N PRO A 26 17.76 0.30 11.41
CA PRO A 26 18.40 -0.51 10.37
C PRO A 26 19.60 -1.33 10.89
N ALA A 27 20.15 -1.04 12.07
CA ALA A 27 21.38 -1.65 12.60
C ALA A 27 21.16 -2.91 13.48
N VAL A 28 19.94 -3.17 13.95
CA VAL A 28 19.61 -4.29 14.87
C VAL A 28 18.96 -5.44 14.08
N GLY A 29 19.68 -5.97 13.09
CA GLY A 29 19.17 -6.96 12.16
C GLY A 29 19.00 -8.36 12.77
N ARG A 30 17.75 -8.85 12.85
CA ARG A 30 17.42 -10.29 12.71
C ARG A 30 15.95 -10.53 12.41
N ALA A 31 15.69 -11.09 11.22
CA ALA A 31 14.39 -11.38 10.62
C ALA A 31 13.51 -12.35 11.44
N ASP A 32 12.19 -12.16 11.36
CA ASP A 32 11.19 -13.11 11.86
C ASP A 32 10.95 -14.21 10.79
N PRO A 33 10.99 -15.51 11.11
CA PRO A 33 10.85 -16.59 10.13
C PRO A 33 9.40 -16.87 9.67
N GLY A 34 8.37 -16.29 10.31
CA GLY A 34 6.97 -16.48 9.92
C GLY A 34 6.36 -15.33 9.14
N LEU A 35 6.86 -14.10 9.34
CA LEU A 35 6.41 -12.88 8.66
C LEU A 35 7.56 -12.03 8.07
N GLY A 36 8.80 -12.52 8.14
CA GLY A 36 9.90 -12.04 7.32
C GLY A 36 10.59 -10.75 7.76
N GLY A 37 10.30 -10.16 8.91
CA GLY A 37 11.09 -9.03 9.44
C GLY A 37 10.89 -7.65 8.79
N PHE A 38 10.97 -6.63 9.66
CA PHE A 38 11.27 -5.21 9.39
C PHE A 38 10.81 -4.60 8.07
N THR A 39 9.51 -4.52 7.90
CA THR A 39 8.93 -4.09 6.65
C THR A 39 8.54 -2.61 6.70
N THR A 40 8.80 -1.84 5.63
CA THR A 40 8.05 -0.60 5.41
C THR A 40 6.60 -0.96 5.17
N GLU A 41 5.73 -0.52 6.07
CA GLU A 41 4.30 -0.79 6.00
C GLU A 41 3.58 0.50 5.59
N LEU A 42 2.80 0.39 4.51
CA LEU A 42 1.89 1.43 4.03
C LEU A 42 0.47 0.89 4.08
N ARG A 43 -0.40 1.57 4.81
CA ARG A 43 -1.81 1.18 4.95
C ARG A 43 -2.73 2.29 4.46
N LEU A 44 -3.80 1.90 3.77
CA LEU A 44 -4.90 2.76 3.31
C LEU A 44 -6.24 2.11 3.65
N ASP A 45 -7.11 2.86 4.34
CA ASP A 45 -8.51 2.49 4.52
C ASP A 45 -9.35 3.07 3.37
N THR A 46 -9.78 2.20 2.46
CA THR A 46 -10.53 2.62 1.27
C THR A 46 -12.03 2.79 1.56
N THR A 47 -12.52 2.38 2.73
CA THR A 47 -13.95 2.47 3.08
C THR A 47 -14.39 3.90 3.38
N GLY A 48 -13.48 4.68 3.98
CA GLY A 48 -13.67 6.10 4.32
C GLY A 48 -12.95 7.08 3.41
N CYS A 49 -12.00 6.62 2.59
CA CYS A 49 -11.05 7.47 1.85
C CYS A 49 -11.72 8.59 1.04
N ALA A 50 -11.33 9.83 1.31
CA ALA A 50 -11.85 11.03 0.62
C ALA A 50 -11.56 11.04 -0.89
N GLY A 51 -10.43 10.45 -1.31
CA GLY A 51 -10.04 10.34 -2.73
C GLY A 51 -10.86 9.36 -3.57
N LEU A 52 -11.76 8.58 -2.95
CA LEU A 52 -12.59 7.58 -3.62
C LEU A 52 -14.07 7.88 -3.38
N ASP A 53 -14.85 8.01 -4.46
CA ASP A 53 -16.32 8.04 -4.37
C ASP A 53 -16.90 6.66 -3.99
N PRO A 54 -18.15 6.57 -3.54
CA PRO A 54 -18.74 5.30 -3.07
C PRO A 54 -18.67 4.14 -4.06
N ALA A 55 -18.81 4.41 -5.37
CA ALA A 55 -18.74 3.37 -6.39
C ALA A 55 -17.29 2.86 -6.55
N ARG A 56 -16.30 3.75 -6.50
CA ARG A 56 -14.87 3.40 -6.51
C ARG A 56 -14.47 2.60 -5.28
N ARG A 57 -14.96 2.97 -4.09
CA ARG A 57 -14.69 2.21 -2.84
C ARG A 57 -15.19 0.78 -2.94
N GLN A 58 -16.42 0.58 -3.44
CA GLN A 58 -16.98 -0.74 -3.65
C GLN A 58 -16.13 -1.57 -4.62
N ARG A 59 -15.74 -0.98 -5.77
CA ARG A 59 -14.87 -1.66 -6.76
C ARG A 59 -13.53 -2.07 -6.16
N VAL A 60 -12.90 -1.18 -5.40
CA VAL A 60 -11.63 -1.47 -4.74
C VAL A 60 -11.76 -2.65 -3.77
N ARG A 61 -12.82 -2.65 -2.95
CA ARG A 61 -13.11 -3.75 -2.02
C ARG A 61 -13.30 -5.08 -2.74
N GLU A 62 -14.02 -5.10 -3.86
CA GLU A 62 -14.34 -6.32 -4.61
C GLU A 62 -13.18 -6.84 -5.46
N ARG A 63 -12.35 -5.94 -6.01
CA ARG A 63 -11.40 -6.29 -7.07
C ARG A 63 -9.95 -6.35 -6.61
N VAL A 64 -9.57 -5.63 -5.56
CA VAL A 64 -8.22 -5.77 -5.01
C VAL A 64 -8.12 -7.14 -4.35
N ALA A 65 -7.16 -7.94 -4.81
CA ALA A 65 -6.92 -9.28 -4.29
C ALA A 65 -6.70 -9.25 -2.77
N ALA A 66 -7.32 -10.19 -2.05
CA ALA A 66 -7.16 -10.34 -0.61
C ALA A 66 -5.67 -10.52 -0.21
N PHE A 67 -4.88 -11.14 -1.08
CA PHE A 67 -3.45 -11.34 -0.90
C PHE A 67 -2.74 -11.39 -2.25
N ARG A 68 -1.62 -10.66 -2.37
CA ARG A 68 -0.68 -10.73 -3.50
C ARG A 68 0.75 -10.62 -2.98
N ARG A 69 1.67 -11.43 -3.51
CA ARG A 69 3.11 -11.28 -3.28
C ARG A 69 3.83 -11.08 -4.61
N THR A 70 4.63 -10.02 -4.71
CA THR A 70 5.45 -9.67 -5.87
C THR A 70 6.87 -9.42 -5.41
N GLY A 71 7.73 -10.42 -5.54
CA GLY A 71 9.11 -10.37 -5.01
C GLY A 71 9.14 -10.10 -3.51
N ASP A 72 9.70 -8.95 -3.16
CA ASP A 72 9.89 -8.43 -1.79
C ASP A 72 8.68 -7.62 -1.29
N VAL A 73 7.58 -7.59 -2.05
CA VAL A 73 6.37 -6.84 -1.69
C VAL A 73 5.21 -7.77 -1.44
N VAL A 74 4.56 -7.60 -0.30
CA VAL A 74 3.31 -8.28 0.05
C VAL A 74 2.21 -7.23 0.13
N LEU A 75 1.12 -7.46 -0.58
CA LEU A 75 -0.11 -6.69 -0.50
C LEU A 75 -1.21 -7.55 0.12
N ARG A 76 -1.93 -6.99 1.09
CA ARG A 76 -3.10 -7.60 1.71
C ARG A 76 -4.28 -6.65 1.63
N ASN A 77 -5.45 -7.18 1.35
CA ASN A 77 -6.72 -6.44 1.42
C ASN A 77 -7.64 -7.14 2.41
N GLU A 78 -7.86 -6.49 3.55
CA GLU A 78 -8.74 -6.95 4.61
C GLU A 78 -9.96 -6.05 4.63
N ASP A 79 -11.00 -6.45 3.89
CA ASP A 79 -12.29 -5.75 3.81
C ASP A 79 -12.21 -4.26 3.42
N GLY A 80 -11.33 -3.92 2.48
CA GLY A 80 -11.14 -2.53 2.01
C GLY A 80 -10.02 -1.79 2.75
N VAL A 81 -9.34 -2.45 3.69
CA VAL A 81 -8.08 -1.97 4.24
C VAL A 81 -6.94 -2.63 3.47
N ILE A 82 -6.24 -1.83 2.65
CA ILE A 82 -5.09 -2.31 1.89
C ILE A 82 -3.82 -2.04 2.69
N THR A 83 -3.03 -3.09 2.91
CA THR A 83 -1.72 -3.02 3.56
C THR A 83 -0.66 -3.49 2.59
N VAL A 84 0.32 -2.64 2.29
CA VAL A 84 1.50 -2.94 1.49
C VAL A 84 2.70 -3.05 2.42
N LEU A 85 3.40 -4.16 2.31
CA LEU A 85 4.55 -4.55 3.09
C LEU A 85 5.74 -4.70 2.13
N VAL A 86 6.74 -3.82 2.24
CA VAL A 86 8.02 -3.91 1.51
C VAL A 86 9.16 -4.42 2.41
N ASP A 87 9.73 -5.57 2.06
CA ASP A 87 10.84 -6.24 2.75
C ASP A 87 12.09 -5.32 2.85
N TRP A 88 12.90 -5.55 3.88
CA TRP A 88 13.98 -4.67 4.37
C TRP A 88 15.22 -4.61 3.48
N VAL A 89 15.29 -5.40 2.40
CA VAL A 89 16.39 -5.33 1.41
C VAL A 89 16.45 -3.95 0.74
N ILE A 90 15.37 -3.18 0.85
CA ILE A 90 15.24 -1.85 0.27
C ILE A 90 15.36 -0.79 1.37
N GLU A 91 16.48 -0.05 1.39
CA GLU A 91 16.67 1.06 2.34
C GLU A 91 15.71 2.23 2.05
N PRO A 92 15.27 3.00 3.07
CA PRO A 92 14.62 4.30 2.86
C PRO A 92 15.58 5.24 2.10
N PRO A 93 15.13 5.99 1.08
CA PRO A 93 13.73 6.30 0.71
C PRO A 93 13.09 5.35 -0.31
N ARG A 94 13.79 4.31 -0.75
CA ARG A 94 13.35 3.47 -1.86
C ARG A 94 12.18 2.56 -1.46
N SER A 95 12.13 2.07 -0.21
CA SER A 95 11.03 1.23 0.27
C SER A 95 9.68 1.97 0.29
N LEU A 96 9.71 3.26 0.63
CA LEU A 96 8.56 4.15 0.62
C LEU A 96 8.01 4.31 -0.81
N ALA A 97 8.89 4.56 -1.78
CA ALA A 97 8.50 4.70 -3.18
C ALA A 97 7.88 3.40 -3.73
N VAL A 98 8.50 2.25 -3.42
CA VAL A 98 7.99 0.92 -3.81
C VAL A 98 6.62 0.66 -3.20
N ALA A 99 6.43 0.95 -1.91
CA ALA A 99 5.14 0.78 -1.25
C ALA A 99 4.03 1.61 -1.93
N ARG A 100 4.33 2.88 -2.23
CA ARG A 100 3.40 3.77 -2.96
C ARG A 100 3.05 3.24 -4.34
N GLU A 101 4.07 2.83 -5.09
CA GLU A 101 3.90 2.35 -6.46
C GLU A 101 2.96 1.13 -6.52
N HIS A 102 3.18 0.15 -5.64
CA HIS A 102 2.33 -1.04 -5.56
C HIS A 102 0.92 -0.74 -5.06
N LEU A 103 0.75 0.19 -4.11
CA LEU A 103 -0.58 0.63 -3.69
C LEU A 103 -1.32 1.29 -4.85
N ALA A 104 -0.68 2.21 -5.57
CA ALA A 104 -1.27 2.89 -6.71
C ALA A 104 -1.59 1.93 -7.86
N GLU A 105 -0.72 0.93 -8.11
CA GLU A 105 -0.96 -0.12 -9.10
C GLU A 105 -2.19 -0.96 -8.75
N ALA A 106 -2.29 -1.44 -7.50
CA ALA A 106 -3.46 -2.22 -7.06
C ALA A 106 -4.76 -1.43 -7.19
N LEU A 107 -4.74 -0.14 -6.83
CA LEU A 107 -5.89 0.75 -7.01
C LEU A 107 -6.21 0.96 -8.49
N ARG A 108 -5.21 1.20 -9.34
CA ARG A 108 -5.40 1.34 -10.80
C ARG A 108 -6.03 0.09 -11.40
N GLU A 109 -5.54 -1.10 -11.07
CA GLU A 109 -6.09 -2.36 -11.58
C GLU A 109 -7.55 -2.58 -11.15
N ALA A 110 -7.87 -2.24 -9.90
CA ALA A 110 -9.24 -2.35 -9.40
C ALA A 110 -10.20 -1.33 -10.03
N LEU A 111 -9.68 -0.15 -10.40
CA LEU A 111 -10.47 0.92 -11.00
C LEU A 111 -10.50 0.86 -12.54
N ALA A 112 -9.56 0.16 -13.17
CA ALA A 112 -9.53 -0.07 -14.61
C ALA A 112 -10.73 -0.93 -15.02
N GLY A 113 -11.65 -0.34 -15.79
CA GLY A 113 -12.86 -1.02 -16.26
C GLY A 113 -14.09 -0.15 -16.08
N SER A 114 -14.60 0.35 -17.19
CA SER A 114 -16.02 0.70 -17.40
C SER A 114 -16.69 -0.46 -18.10
#